data_AF-A0A485J8W7-F1
#
_entry.id   AF-A0A485J8W7-F1
#
_cell.length_a   1.000
_cell.length_b   1.000
_cell.length_c   1.000
_cell.angle_alpha   90.00
_cell.angle_beta   90.00
_cell.angle_gamma   90.00
#
_symmetry.space_group_name_H-M   'P 1'
#
loop_
_entity.id
_entity.type
_entity.pdbx_description
1 polymer ?
#
loop_
_entity_poly.entity_id
_entity_poly.type
_entity_poly.pdbx_seq_one_letter_code
_entity_poly.pdbx_strand_id
1 'polypeptide(L)'
;MSSVRNGSETLAKGTDELNEHTQQTVDNVQQTVATMNQMAASVKQNSATASAADKLSITASNAAVQGGEAMTTVIKTMDDIADSTQRIGTITSLINDIAFQTNILALNAAVEAARAGEQGKGFAVVAGEVRHLASRSANAANDIRKLIDASADKVQSGSQQVHAAGRTMEDIVAQVKNVTQLIAQISHSTLEQADGLSSLTRAVDELNLITQKNADWWKRVRRCRRW
;
A
#
# COMPACT_ATOMS: atom_id res chain seq x y z
N MET A 1 -10.81 -78.52 36.74
CA MET A 1 -11.74 -77.43 37.10
C MET A 1 -11.03 -76.15 37.55
N SER A 2 -9.85 -76.19 38.16
CA SER A 2 -9.10 -74.97 38.54
C SER A 2 -8.55 -74.16 37.36
N SER A 3 -8.11 -74.80 36.27
CA SER A 3 -7.59 -74.11 35.07
C SER A 3 -8.66 -73.32 34.31
N VAL A 4 -9.87 -73.86 34.20
CA VAL A 4 -11.03 -73.19 33.59
C VAL A 4 -11.45 -71.98 34.41
N ARG A 5 -11.50 -72.12 35.75
CA ARG A 5 -11.84 -71.00 36.64
C ARG A 5 -10.81 -69.87 36.58
N ASN A 6 -9.52 -70.20 36.57
CA ASN A 6 -8.44 -69.22 36.44
C ASN A 6 -8.50 -68.52 35.06
N GLY A 7 -8.69 -69.27 33.97
CA GLY A 7 -8.84 -68.69 32.63
C GLY A 7 -10.06 -67.77 32.51
N SER A 8 -11.19 -68.11 33.12
CA SER A 8 -12.38 -67.26 33.17
C SER A 8 -12.15 -65.98 33.99
N GLU A 9 -11.41 -66.04 35.10
CA GLU A 9 -11.05 -64.84 35.88
C GLU A 9 -10.08 -63.93 35.12
N THR A 10 -9.10 -64.48 34.41
CA THR A 10 -8.20 -63.69 33.53
C THR A 10 -8.97 -63.02 32.40
N LEU A 11 -9.88 -63.75 31.75
CA LEU A 11 -10.72 -63.20 30.68
C LEU A 11 -11.66 -62.10 31.20
N ALA A 12 -12.21 -62.28 32.40
CA ALA A 12 -13.05 -61.26 33.04
C ALA A 12 -12.28 -59.96 33.29
N LYS A 13 -11.05 -60.05 33.83
CA LYS A 13 -10.17 -58.88 34.02
C LYS A 13 -9.83 -58.19 32.71
N GLY A 14 -9.40 -58.94 31.70
CA GLY A 14 -9.10 -58.37 30.37
C GLY A 14 -10.31 -57.74 29.68
N THR A 15 -11.52 -58.26 29.92
CA THR A 15 -12.78 -57.68 29.41
C THR A 15 -13.10 -56.36 30.12
N ASP A 16 -12.91 -56.29 31.44
CA ASP A 16 -13.17 -55.08 32.21
C ASP A 16 -12.15 -53.97 31.85
N GLU A 17 -10.86 -54.30 31.69
CA GLU A 17 -9.81 -53.40 31.21
C GLU A 17 -10.10 -52.89 29.79
N LEU A 18 -10.53 -53.76 28.88
CA LEU A 18 -10.80 -53.33 27.51
C LEU A 18 -12.08 -52.51 27.38
N ASN A 19 -13.05 -52.70 28.27
CA ASN A 19 -14.20 -51.81 28.39
C ASN A 19 -13.79 -50.41 28.89
N GLU A 20 -12.87 -50.32 29.86
CA GLU A 20 -12.31 -49.06 30.34
C GLU A 20 -11.55 -48.33 29.22
N HIS A 21 -10.68 -49.04 28.48
CA HIS A 21 -10.00 -48.49 27.31
C HIS A 21 -10.97 -48.06 26.19
N THR A 22 -12.05 -48.83 25.97
CA THR A 22 -13.08 -48.46 24.98
C THR A 22 -13.78 -47.16 25.39
N GLN A 23 -14.12 -46.99 26.67
CA GLN A 23 -14.74 -45.76 27.18
C GLN A 23 -13.80 -44.56 27.03
N GLN A 24 -12.53 -44.72 27.38
CA GLN A 24 -11.53 -43.66 27.19
C GLN A 24 -11.33 -43.30 25.70
N THR A 25 -11.43 -44.30 24.81
CA THR A 25 -11.37 -44.07 23.36
C THR A 25 -12.56 -43.26 22.85
N VAL A 26 -13.77 -43.50 23.38
CA VAL A 26 -14.96 -42.68 23.07
C VAL A 26 -14.71 -41.22 23.43
N ASP A 27 -14.21 -40.96 24.65
CA ASP A 27 -13.97 -39.60 25.13
C ASP A 27 -12.92 -38.88 24.26
N ASN A 28 -11.84 -39.57 23.90
CA ASN A 28 -10.80 -39.04 22.99
C ASN A 28 -11.35 -38.74 21.58
N VAL A 29 -12.21 -39.62 21.04
CA VAL A 29 -12.86 -39.43 19.74
C VAL A 29 -13.79 -38.21 19.78
N GLN A 30 -14.60 -38.07 20.84
CA GLN A 30 -15.47 -36.89 21.01
C GLN A 30 -14.69 -35.59 21.08
N GLN A 31 -13.59 -35.57 21.84
CA GLN A 31 -12.70 -34.41 21.91
C GLN A 31 -12.08 -34.10 20.54
N THR A 32 -11.67 -35.12 19.79
CA THR A 32 -11.12 -34.97 18.44
C THR A 32 -12.16 -34.36 17.50
N VAL A 33 -13.41 -34.83 17.51
CA VAL A 33 -14.52 -34.25 16.73
C VAL A 33 -14.74 -32.78 17.09
N ALA A 34 -14.71 -32.43 18.38
CA ALA A 34 -14.87 -31.04 18.82
C ALA A 34 -13.75 -30.14 18.29
N THR A 35 -12.49 -30.57 18.39
CA THR A 35 -11.34 -29.83 17.84
C THR A 35 -11.43 -29.71 16.31
N MET A 36 -11.89 -30.75 15.63
CA MET A 36 -12.08 -30.73 14.19
C MET A 36 -13.18 -29.77 13.74
N ASN A 37 -14.30 -29.69 14.47
CA ASN A 37 -15.35 -28.71 14.18
C ASN A 37 -14.84 -27.26 14.36
N GLN A 38 -14.02 -27.01 15.38
CA GLN A 38 -13.37 -25.72 15.56
C GLN A 38 -12.38 -25.41 14.43
N MET A 39 -11.63 -26.42 13.96
CA MET A 39 -10.73 -26.29 12.82
C MET A 39 -11.51 -26.00 11.53
N ALA A 40 -12.65 -26.65 11.30
CA ALA A 40 -13.53 -26.40 10.15
C ALA A 40 -14.02 -24.95 10.13
N ALA A 41 -14.46 -24.45 11.29
CA ALA A 41 -14.87 -23.06 11.45
C ALA A 41 -13.72 -22.09 11.14
N SER A 42 -12.53 -22.40 11.63
CA SER A 42 -11.32 -21.58 11.39
C SER A 42 -10.91 -21.57 9.92
N VAL A 43 -10.94 -22.72 9.24
CA VAL A 43 -10.66 -22.85 7.79
C VAL A 43 -11.67 -22.03 6.98
N LYS A 44 -12.96 -22.12 7.30
CA LYS A 44 -14.00 -21.32 6.64
C LYS A 44 -13.79 -19.82 6.85
N GLN A 45 -13.41 -19.41 8.07
CA GLN A 45 -13.10 -18.02 8.37
C GLN A 45 -11.87 -17.54 7.60
N ASN A 46 -10.79 -18.33 7.55
CA ASN A 46 -9.58 -18.01 6.79
C ASN A 46 -9.87 -17.82 5.30
N SER A 47 -10.73 -18.66 4.71
CA SER A 47 -11.16 -18.52 3.32
C SER A 47 -11.90 -17.20 3.07
N ALA A 48 -12.82 -16.83 3.96
CA ALA A 48 -13.53 -15.55 3.88
C ALA A 48 -12.58 -14.35 4.04
N THR A 49 -11.64 -14.43 4.99
CA THR A 49 -10.62 -13.41 5.21
C THR A 49 -9.69 -13.26 4.00
N ALA A 50 -9.25 -14.36 3.40
CA ALA A 50 -8.42 -14.32 2.19
C ALA A 50 -9.16 -13.66 1.02
N SER A 51 -10.44 -14.01 0.79
CA SER A 51 -11.24 -13.37 -0.25
C SER A 51 -11.47 -11.87 0.00
N ALA A 52 -11.67 -11.47 1.26
CA ALA A 52 -11.80 -10.06 1.61
C ALA A 52 -10.48 -9.29 1.40
N ALA A 53 -9.36 -9.90 1.80
CA ALA A 53 -8.03 -9.33 1.61
C ALA A 53 -7.70 -9.15 0.12
N ASP A 54 -8.05 -10.11 -0.73
CA ASP A 54 -7.85 -10.04 -2.18
C ASP A 54 -8.57 -8.81 -2.79
N LYS A 55 -9.84 -8.60 -2.43
CA LYS A 55 -10.61 -7.43 -2.87
C LYS A 55 -10.00 -6.11 -2.40
N LEU A 56 -9.53 -6.06 -1.16
CA LEU A 56 -8.86 -4.88 -0.59
C LEU A 56 -7.54 -4.60 -1.32
N SER A 57 -6.75 -5.63 -1.62
CA SER A 57 -5.52 -5.52 -2.40
C SER A 57 -5.81 -4.96 -3.81
N ILE A 58 -6.82 -5.47 -4.52
CA ILE A 58 -7.22 -4.93 -5.82
C ILE A 58 -7.59 -3.44 -5.72
N THR A 59 -8.38 -3.08 -4.70
CA THR A 59 -8.81 -1.69 -4.49
C THR A 59 -7.61 -0.77 -4.19
N ALA A 60 -6.68 -1.21 -3.35
CA ALA A 60 -5.46 -0.49 -3.04
C ALA A 60 -4.55 -0.33 -4.27
N SER A 61 -4.42 -1.37 -5.09
CA SER A 61 -3.67 -1.31 -6.35
C SER A 61 -4.28 -0.27 -7.30
N ASN A 62 -5.60 -0.27 -7.46
CA ASN A 62 -6.28 0.70 -8.31
C ASN A 62 -6.09 2.14 -7.81
N ALA A 63 -6.18 2.35 -6.49
CA ALA A 63 -5.93 3.66 -5.90
C ALA A 63 -4.48 4.13 -6.12
N ALA A 64 -3.50 3.23 -6.01
CA ALA A 64 -2.11 3.55 -6.29
C ALA A 64 -1.86 3.87 -7.77
N VAL A 65 -2.50 3.14 -8.70
CA VAL A 65 -2.45 3.45 -10.14
C VAL A 65 -3.02 4.84 -10.43
N GLN A 66 -4.20 5.16 -9.90
CA GLN A 66 -4.79 6.50 -10.03
C GLN A 66 -3.91 7.59 -9.40
N GLY A 67 -3.25 7.27 -8.27
CA GLY A 67 -2.24 8.14 -7.66
C GLY A 67 -1.07 8.41 -8.60
N GLY A 68 -0.55 7.39 -9.29
CA GLY A 68 0.51 7.53 -10.29
C GLY A 68 0.11 8.39 -11.49
N GLU A 69 -1.11 8.23 -12.00
CA GLU A 69 -1.67 9.08 -13.07
C GLU A 69 -1.80 10.55 -12.63
N ALA A 70 -2.27 10.78 -11.40
CA ALA A 70 -2.33 12.12 -10.83
C ALA A 70 -0.93 12.75 -10.70
N MET A 71 0.08 12.00 -10.23
CA MET A 71 1.46 12.49 -10.18
C MET A 71 2.00 12.83 -11.58
N THR A 72 1.67 12.03 -12.59
CA THR A 72 2.06 12.31 -14.00
C THR A 72 1.47 13.63 -14.49
N THR A 73 0.22 13.93 -14.13
CA THR A 73 -0.43 15.20 -14.45
C THR A 73 0.24 16.38 -13.75
N VAL A 74 0.65 16.19 -12.50
CA VAL A 74 1.38 17.22 -11.73
C VAL A 74 2.76 17.47 -12.33
N ILE A 75 3.49 16.44 -12.76
CA ILE A 75 4.79 16.59 -13.45
C ILE A 75 4.63 17.47 -14.69
N LYS A 76 3.65 17.16 -15.55
CA LYS A 76 3.35 17.97 -16.73
C LYS A 76 3.05 19.44 -16.38
N THR A 77 2.31 19.66 -15.29
CA THR A 77 2.01 21.01 -14.82
C THR A 77 3.27 21.74 -14.33
N MET A 78 4.19 21.04 -13.67
CA MET A 78 5.48 21.61 -13.27
C MET A 78 6.34 21.98 -14.49
N ASP A 79 6.35 21.14 -15.53
CA ASP A 79 7.04 21.44 -16.79
C ASP A 79 6.45 22.69 -17.47
N ASP A 80 5.12 22.80 -17.56
CA ASP A 80 4.44 23.97 -18.10
C ASP A 80 4.77 25.25 -17.30
N ILE A 81 4.87 25.15 -15.97
CA ILE A 81 5.28 26.26 -15.10
C ILE A 81 6.75 26.63 -15.33
N ALA A 82 7.65 25.64 -15.49
CA ALA A 82 9.05 25.88 -15.77
C ALA A 82 9.24 26.63 -17.10
N ASP A 83 8.54 26.20 -18.16
CA ASP A 83 8.54 26.86 -19.46
C ASP A 83 8.01 28.30 -19.38
N SER A 84 6.90 28.50 -18.64
CA SER A 84 6.35 29.85 -18.41
C SER A 84 7.35 30.75 -17.69
N THR A 85 8.00 30.23 -16.64
CA THR A 85 9.01 30.94 -15.85
C THR A 85 10.20 31.37 -16.71
N GLN A 86 10.65 30.50 -17.62
CA GLN A 86 11.74 30.80 -18.56
C GLN A 86 11.36 31.91 -19.55
N ARG A 87 10.11 31.91 -20.05
CA ARG A 87 9.61 32.97 -20.94
C ARG A 87 9.54 34.31 -20.23
N ILE A 88 9.06 34.34 -18.98
CA ILE A 88 9.04 35.55 -18.16
C ILE A 88 10.47 36.04 -17.91
N GLY A 89 11.42 35.15 -17.65
CA GLY A 89 12.84 35.49 -17.48
C GLY A 89 13.42 36.19 -18.72
N THR A 90 13.09 35.67 -19.91
CA THR A 90 13.50 36.27 -21.20
C THR A 90 12.91 37.66 -21.39
N ILE A 91 11.62 37.84 -21.11
CA ILE A 91 10.94 39.15 -21.20
C ILE A 91 11.54 40.14 -20.19
N THR A 92 11.83 39.69 -18.97
CA THR A 92 12.42 40.53 -17.92
C THR A 92 13.81 41.01 -18.30
N SER A 93 14.61 40.15 -18.96
CA SER A 93 15.91 40.54 -19.52
C SER A 93 15.75 41.62 -20.59
N LEU A 94 14.80 41.47 -21.52
CA LEU A 94 14.52 42.48 -22.54
C LEU A 94 14.09 43.82 -21.93
N ILE A 95 13.28 43.82 -20.87
CA ILE A 95 12.88 45.05 -20.15
C ILE A 95 14.10 45.74 -19.54
N ASN A 96 15.02 44.98 -18.94
CA ASN A 96 16.26 45.52 -18.40
C ASN A 96 17.14 46.15 -19.50
N ASP A 97 17.23 45.50 -20.66
CA ASP A 97 17.97 46.03 -21.81
C ASP A 97 17.35 47.33 -22.35
N ILE A 98 16.01 47.40 -22.46
CA ILE A 98 15.28 48.62 -22.84
C ILE A 98 15.51 49.74 -21.83
N ALA A 99 15.47 49.43 -20.53
CA ALA A 99 15.75 50.40 -19.47
C ALA A 99 17.20 50.94 -19.58
N PHE A 100 18.17 50.07 -19.85
CA PHE A 100 19.55 50.47 -20.08
C PHE A 100 19.70 51.37 -21.31
N GLN A 101 19.11 51.01 -22.45
CA GLN A 101 19.11 51.83 -23.66
C GLN A 101 18.45 53.20 -23.41
N THR A 102 17.32 53.24 -22.69
CA THR A 102 16.63 54.47 -22.32
C THR A 102 17.51 55.37 -21.44
N ASN A 103 18.23 54.78 -20.50
CA ASN A 103 19.19 55.50 -19.65
C ASN A 103 20.34 56.12 -20.46
N ILE A 104 20.85 55.42 -21.48
CA ILE A 104 21.86 55.96 -22.41
C ILE A 104 21.30 57.09 -23.28
N LEU A 105 20.09 56.93 -23.83
CA LEU A 105 19.42 58.00 -24.60
C LEU A 105 19.21 59.25 -23.74
N ALA A 106 18.75 59.09 -22.50
CA ALA A 106 18.54 60.19 -21.58
C ALA A 106 19.84 60.90 -21.20
N LEU A 107 20.93 60.15 -21.03
CA LEU A 107 22.25 60.73 -20.81
C LEU A 107 22.71 61.57 -22.01
N ASN A 108 22.56 61.06 -23.23
CA ASN A 108 22.90 61.80 -24.45
C ASN A 108 22.07 63.08 -24.59
N ALA A 109 20.76 63.01 -24.28
CA ALA A 109 19.88 64.18 -24.29
C ALA A 109 20.28 65.23 -23.25
N ALA A 110 20.70 64.81 -22.05
CA ALA A 110 21.20 65.72 -21.02
C ALA A 110 22.50 66.43 -21.45
N VAL A 111 23.40 65.73 -22.15
CA VAL A 111 24.64 66.31 -22.71
C VAL A 111 24.31 67.34 -23.79
N GLU A 112 23.40 67.04 -24.71
CA GLU A 112 23.04 67.98 -25.78
C GLU A 112 22.27 69.20 -25.22
N ALA A 113 21.44 68.99 -24.20
CA ALA A 113 20.77 70.07 -23.49
C ALA A 113 21.78 71.02 -22.79
N ALA A 114 22.84 70.48 -22.19
CA ALA A 114 23.93 71.28 -21.62
C ALA A 114 24.67 72.08 -22.71
N ARG A 115 24.84 71.49 -23.90
CA ARG A 115 25.48 72.14 -25.05
C ARG A 115 24.66 73.30 -25.62
N ALA A 116 23.33 73.24 -25.53
CA ALA A 116 22.41 74.30 -25.96
C ALA A 116 22.31 75.49 -24.97
N GLY A 117 22.99 75.43 -23.82
CA GLY A 117 23.04 76.52 -22.84
C GLY A 117 21.67 76.84 -22.22
N GLU A 118 21.32 78.14 -22.15
CA GLU A 118 20.06 78.61 -21.54
C GLU A 118 18.80 78.02 -22.22
N GLN A 119 18.85 77.77 -23.53
CA GLN A 119 17.72 77.23 -24.28
C GLN A 119 17.47 75.74 -23.99
N GLY A 120 18.45 75.02 -23.46
CA GLY A 120 18.39 73.60 -23.15
C GLY A 120 17.90 73.28 -21.74
N LYS A 121 17.71 74.26 -20.85
CA LYS A 121 17.40 74.03 -19.43
C LYS A 121 16.16 73.16 -19.21
N GLY A 122 15.08 73.40 -19.97
CA GLY A 122 13.86 72.58 -19.90
C GLY A 122 14.09 71.13 -20.34
N PHE A 123 14.85 70.93 -21.42
CA PHE A 123 15.21 69.60 -21.92
C PHE A 123 16.12 68.84 -20.94
N ALA A 124 17.03 69.53 -20.25
CA ALA A 124 17.91 68.90 -19.26
C ALA A 124 17.12 68.30 -18.08
N VAL A 125 16.06 68.97 -17.63
CA VAL A 125 15.18 68.46 -16.56
C VAL A 125 14.43 67.21 -17.02
N VAL A 126 13.84 67.25 -18.22
CA VAL A 126 13.14 66.08 -18.78
C VAL A 126 14.09 64.89 -18.96
N ALA A 127 15.30 65.13 -19.48
CA ALA A 127 16.32 64.09 -19.62
C ALA A 127 16.71 63.48 -18.26
N GLY A 128 16.81 64.29 -17.20
CA GLY A 128 17.04 63.81 -15.84
C GLY A 128 15.91 62.90 -15.33
N GLU A 129 14.66 63.28 -15.54
CA GLU A 129 13.50 62.47 -15.10
C GLU A 129 13.39 61.16 -15.88
N VAL A 130 13.60 61.19 -17.20
CA VAL A 130 13.63 59.97 -18.04
C VAL A 130 14.74 59.03 -17.57
N ARG A 131 15.92 59.56 -17.24
CA ARG A 131 17.04 58.78 -16.70
C ARG A 131 16.70 58.14 -15.36
N HIS A 132 16.06 58.89 -14.47
CA HIS A 132 15.60 58.39 -13.18
C HIS A 132 14.56 57.27 -13.34
N LEU A 133 13.59 57.45 -14.23
CA LEU A 133 12.58 56.44 -14.54
C LEU A 133 13.22 55.16 -15.11
N ALA A 134 14.17 55.30 -16.04
CA ALA A 134 14.91 54.17 -16.61
C ALA A 134 15.68 53.38 -15.54
N SER A 135 16.36 54.06 -14.61
CA SER A 135 17.04 53.41 -13.49
C SER A 135 16.07 52.68 -12.57
N ARG A 136 14.88 53.25 -12.30
CA ARG A 136 13.84 52.59 -11.50
C ARG A 136 13.30 51.33 -12.20
N SER A 137 13.09 51.39 -13.51
CA SER A 137 12.66 50.24 -14.31
C SER A 137 13.70 49.11 -14.31
N ALA A 138 15.00 49.44 -14.44
CA ALA A 138 16.07 48.45 -14.38
C ALA A 138 16.13 47.75 -13.01
N ASN A 139 16.01 48.51 -11.91
CA ASN A 139 15.97 47.93 -10.56
C ASN A 139 14.77 46.99 -10.38
N ALA A 140 13.57 47.41 -10.82
CA ALA A 140 12.37 46.58 -10.76
C ALA A 140 12.51 45.30 -11.60
N ALA A 141 13.07 45.38 -12.81
CA ALA A 141 13.33 44.22 -13.65
C ALA A 141 14.31 43.24 -12.96
N ASN A 142 15.34 43.75 -12.29
CA ASN A 142 16.31 42.93 -11.56
C ASN A 142 15.66 42.22 -10.35
N ASP A 143 14.78 42.89 -9.62
CA ASP A 143 14.05 42.26 -8.52
C ASP A 143 13.05 41.20 -9.00
N ILE A 144 12.37 41.44 -10.12
CA ILE A 144 11.54 40.43 -10.80
C ILE A 144 12.38 39.21 -11.20
N ARG A 145 13.58 39.44 -11.76
CA ARG A 145 14.49 38.36 -12.15
C ARG A 145 14.88 37.48 -10.97
N LYS A 146 15.19 38.05 -9.81
CA LYS A 146 15.48 37.27 -8.58
C LYS A 146 14.28 36.40 -8.16
N LEU A 147 13.05 36.91 -8.28
CA LEU A 147 11.85 36.14 -7.98
C LEU A 147 11.62 35.00 -8.98
N ILE A 148 11.95 35.20 -10.25
CA ILE A 148 11.90 34.18 -11.30
C ILE A 148 12.91 33.08 -11.03
N ASP A 149 14.17 33.44 -10.73
CA ASP A 149 15.23 32.49 -10.41
C ASP A 149 14.83 31.63 -9.18
N ALA A 150 14.34 32.27 -8.11
CA ALA A 150 13.85 31.57 -6.93
C ALA A 150 12.63 30.68 -7.21
N SER A 151 11.77 31.06 -8.17
CA SER A 151 10.61 30.26 -8.57
C SER A 151 11.04 29.04 -9.39
N ALA A 152 12.02 29.20 -10.29
CA ALA A 152 12.59 28.11 -11.07
C ALA A 152 13.21 27.03 -10.15
N ASP A 153 13.98 27.45 -9.13
CA ASP A 153 14.54 26.53 -8.14
C ASP A 153 13.45 25.73 -7.39
N LYS A 154 12.35 26.40 -7.02
CA LYS A 154 11.22 25.75 -6.33
C LYS A 154 10.48 24.77 -7.23
N VAL A 155 10.27 25.12 -8.50
CA VAL A 155 9.63 24.24 -9.49
C VAL A 155 10.50 23.00 -9.73
N GLN A 156 11.81 23.17 -9.86
CA GLN A 156 12.75 22.07 -10.02
C GLN A 156 12.73 21.11 -8.81
N SER A 157 12.76 21.66 -7.59
CA SER A 157 12.65 20.87 -6.36
C SER A 157 11.29 20.15 -6.27
N GLY A 158 10.20 20.84 -6.61
CA GLY A 158 8.85 20.27 -6.67
C GLY A 158 8.74 19.12 -7.66
N SER A 159 9.29 19.28 -8.87
CA SER A 159 9.33 18.23 -9.90
C SER A 159 10.05 16.97 -9.40
N GLN A 160 11.21 17.13 -8.73
CA GLN A 160 11.93 16.00 -8.14
C GLN A 160 11.11 15.26 -7.07
N GLN A 161 10.41 16.00 -6.20
CA GLN A 161 9.56 15.41 -5.16
C GLN A 161 8.38 14.64 -5.76
N VAL A 162 7.72 15.19 -6.78
CA VAL A 162 6.59 14.55 -7.45
C VAL A 162 7.06 13.31 -8.22
N HIS A 163 8.23 13.35 -8.87
CA HIS A 163 8.82 12.17 -9.49
C HIS A 163 9.10 11.05 -8.48
N ALA A 164 9.64 11.40 -7.30
CA ALA A 164 9.85 10.42 -6.23
C ALA A 164 8.53 9.85 -5.70
N ALA A 165 7.50 10.68 -5.56
CA ALA A 165 6.15 10.23 -5.20
C ALA A 165 5.56 9.28 -6.27
N GLY A 166 5.76 9.58 -7.55
CA GLY A 166 5.36 8.71 -8.66
C GLY A 166 6.01 7.33 -8.59
N ARG A 167 7.33 7.26 -8.37
CA ARG A 167 8.05 5.97 -8.17
C ARG A 167 7.53 5.20 -6.96
N THR A 168 7.25 5.91 -5.87
CA THR A 168 6.67 5.28 -4.66
C THR A 168 5.31 4.63 -4.97
N MET A 169 4.49 5.24 -5.82
CA MET A 169 3.21 4.63 -6.25
C MET A 169 3.44 3.37 -7.09
N GLU A 170 4.42 3.37 -7.99
CA GLU A 170 4.80 2.17 -8.76
C GLU A 170 5.26 1.02 -7.84
N ASP A 171 6.08 1.34 -6.84
CA ASP A 171 6.53 0.38 -5.84
C ASP A 171 5.36 -0.19 -5.01
N ILE A 172 4.39 0.65 -4.64
CA ILE A 172 3.17 0.21 -3.95
C ILE A 172 2.39 -0.78 -4.82
N VAL A 173 2.20 -0.49 -6.11
CA VAL A 173 1.50 -1.41 -7.03
C VAL A 173 2.23 -2.76 -7.10
N ALA A 174 3.56 -2.74 -7.20
CA ALA A 174 4.36 -3.96 -7.22
C ALA A 174 4.24 -4.76 -5.91
N GLN A 175 4.28 -4.10 -4.75
CA GLN A 175 4.12 -4.75 -3.45
C GLN A 175 2.72 -5.33 -3.26
N VAL A 176 1.68 -4.61 -3.67
CA VAL A 176 0.28 -5.09 -3.60
C VAL A 176 0.08 -6.32 -4.49
N LYS A 177 0.74 -6.39 -5.64
CA LYS A 177 0.74 -7.60 -6.49
C LYS A 177 1.35 -8.81 -5.76
N ASN A 178 2.45 -8.62 -5.03
CA ASN A 178 3.03 -9.69 -4.21
C ASN A 178 2.08 -10.13 -3.08
N VAL A 179 1.41 -9.19 -2.42
CA VAL A 179 0.39 -9.50 -1.40
C VAL A 179 -0.76 -10.31 -2.00
N THR A 180 -1.23 -9.95 -3.18
CA THR A 180 -2.28 -10.67 -3.92
C THR A 180 -1.85 -12.12 -4.19
N GLN A 181 -0.59 -12.34 -4.58
CA GLN A 181 -0.05 -13.68 -4.78
C GLN A 181 0.00 -14.50 -3.48
N LEU A 182 0.38 -13.89 -2.36
CA LEU A 182 0.37 -14.56 -1.05
C LEU A 182 -1.06 -14.94 -0.63
N ILE A 183 -2.03 -14.06 -0.88
CA ILE A 183 -3.45 -14.33 -0.59
C ILE A 183 -3.98 -15.49 -1.44
N ALA A 184 -3.56 -15.58 -2.70
CA ALA A 184 -3.89 -16.72 -3.57
C ALA A 184 -3.30 -18.04 -3.02
N GLN A 185 -2.06 -18.02 -2.52
CA GLN A 185 -1.46 -19.18 -1.86
C GLN A 185 -2.21 -19.56 -0.58
N ILE A 186 -2.59 -18.59 0.26
CA ILE A 186 -3.40 -18.84 1.47
C ILE A 186 -4.74 -19.47 1.10
N SER A 187 -5.40 -18.96 0.06
CA SER A 187 -6.69 -19.50 -0.40
C SER A 187 -6.54 -20.94 -0.87
N HIS A 188 -5.47 -21.25 -1.61
CA HIS A 188 -5.16 -22.61 -2.03
C HIS A 188 -4.92 -23.55 -0.83
N SER A 189 -4.02 -23.18 0.09
CA SER A 189 -3.73 -23.98 1.29
C SER A 189 -4.97 -24.18 2.16
N THR A 190 -5.87 -23.17 2.22
CA THR A 190 -7.12 -23.26 2.97
C THR A 190 -8.09 -24.27 2.33
N LEU A 191 -8.12 -24.36 0.99
CA LEU A 191 -8.90 -25.38 0.28
C LEU A 191 -8.36 -26.80 0.55
N GLU A 192 -7.04 -26.98 0.52
CA GLU A 192 -6.41 -28.26 0.87
C GLU A 192 -6.69 -28.66 2.33
N GLN A 193 -6.66 -27.70 3.26
CA GLN A 193 -7.04 -27.94 4.65
C GLN A 193 -8.50 -28.37 4.80
N ALA A 194 -9.42 -27.77 4.03
CA ALA A 194 -10.83 -28.16 4.04
C ALA A 194 -11.03 -29.60 3.55
N ASP A 195 -10.34 -30.00 2.49
CA ASP A 195 -10.39 -31.37 1.96
C ASP A 195 -9.76 -32.39 2.93
N GLY A 196 -8.59 -32.05 3.50
CA GLY A 196 -7.94 -32.86 4.54
C GLY A 196 -8.82 -33.05 5.77
N LEU A 197 -9.54 -32.00 6.18
CA LEU A 197 -10.48 -32.09 7.28
C LEU A 197 -11.69 -32.97 6.95
N SER A 198 -12.22 -32.91 5.73
CA SER A 198 -13.28 -33.81 5.27
C SER A 198 -12.85 -35.28 5.34
N SER A 199 -11.62 -35.57 4.91
CA SER A 199 -11.02 -36.91 4.98
C SER A 199 -10.85 -37.38 6.43
N LEU A 200 -10.37 -36.50 7.32
CA LEU A 200 -10.29 -36.79 8.75
C LEU A 200 -11.67 -37.05 9.35
N THR A 201 -12.70 -36.29 8.97
CA THR A 201 -14.06 -36.46 9.51
C THR A 201 -14.56 -37.86 9.20
N ARG A 202 -14.37 -38.34 7.96
CA ARG A 202 -14.70 -39.72 7.57
C ARG A 202 -13.94 -40.77 8.39
N ALA A 203 -12.64 -40.57 8.61
CA ALA A 203 -11.84 -41.51 9.41
C ALA A 203 -12.29 -41.57 10.87
N VAL A 204 -12.67 -40.42 11.45
CA VAL A 204 -13.18 -40.34 12.82
C VAL A 204 -14.58 -40.96 12.95
N ASP A 205 -15.45 -40.79 11.95
CA ASP A 205 -16.74 -41.48 11.90
C ASP A 205 -16.57 -43.01 11.85
N GLU A 206 -15.58 -43.51 11.11
CA GLU A 206 -15.25 -44.93 11.08
C GLU A 206 -14.71 -45.43 12.43
N LEU A 207 -13.82 -44.66 13.09
CA LEU A 207 -13.35 -44.97 14.44
C LEU A 207 -14.49 -44.99 15.46
N ASN A 208 -15.42 -44.05 15.38
CA ASN A 208 -16.60 -44.01 16.23
C ASN A 208 -17.47 -45.26 16.03
N LEU A 209 -17.67 -45.70 14.78
CA LEU A 209 -18.40 -46.93 14.47
C LEU A 209 -17.71 -48.18 15.05
N ILE A 210 -16.39 -48.31 14.93
CA ILE A 210 -15.62 -49.42 15.50
C ILE A 210 -15.74 -49.41 17.03
N THR A 211 -15.63 -48.23 17.65
CA THR A 211 -15.71 -48.07 19.10
C THR A 211 -17.10 -48.46 19.63
N GLN A 212 -18.17 -48.07 18.95
CA GLN A 212 -19.54 -48.49 19.28
C GLN A 212 -19.72 -50.02 19.14
N LYS A 213 -19.20 -50.62 18.06
CA LYS A 213 -19.22 -52.08 17.87
C LYS A 213 -18.47 -52.80 18.99
N ASN A 214 -17.34 -52.28 19.44
CA ASN A 214 -16.58 -52.82 20.56
C ASN A 214 -17.39 -52.74 21.86
N ALA A 215 -17.97 -51.58 22.17
CA ALA A 215 -18.84 -51.41 23.35
C ALA A 215 -20.02 -52.39 23.36
N ASP A 216 -20.67 -52.62 22.22
CA ASP A 216 -21.76 -53.59 22.09
C ASP A 216 -21.29 -55.04 22.19
N TRP A 217 -20.11 -55.34 21.68
CA TRP A 217 -19.47 -56.64 21.87
C TRP A 217 -19.23 -56.92 23.37
N TRP A 218 -18.68 -55.96 24.12
CA TRP A 218 -18.48 -56.08 25.56
C TRP A 218 -19.77 -56.30 26.34
N LYS A 219 -20.83 -55.57 25.99
CA LYS A 219 -22.17 -55.77 26.58
C LYS A 219 -22.73 -57.18 26.33
N ARG A 220 -22.39 -57.83 25.20
CA ARG A 220 -22.77 -59.22 24.94
C ARG A 220 -21.94 -60.20 25.76
N VAL A 221 -20.63 -60.02 25.84
CA VAL A 221 -19.73 -60.86 26.66
C VAL A 221 -20.10 -60.80 28.14
N ARG A 222 -20.36 -59.60 28.70
CA ARG A 222 -20.86 -59.44 30.08
C ARG A 222 -22.22 -60.11 30.30
N ARG A 223 -23.11 -60.13 29.30
CA ARG A 223 -24.40 -60.84 29.39
C ARG A 223 -24.19 -62.35 29.44
N CYS A 224 -23.32 -62.92 28.60
CA CYS A 224 -22.99 -64.35 28.65
C CYS A 224 -22.35 -64.79 29.96
N ARG A 225 -21.57 -63.92 30.64
CA ARG A 225 -21.00 -64.19 31.97
C ARG A 225 -22.05 -64.28 33.10
N ARG A 226 -23.26 -63.76 32.86
CA ARG A 226 -24.34 -63.65 33.86
C ARG A 226 -25.26 -64.88 33.89
N TRP A 227 -25.07 -65.81 32.95
CA TRP A 227 -25.73 -67.10 32.80
C TRP A 227 -24.70 -68.21 33.00
#